data_AF-A0A2D0QKQ5-F1
#
_entry.id   AF-A0A2D0QKQ5-F1
#
_cell.length_a   1.000
_cell.length_b   1.000
_cell.length_c   1.000
_cell.angle_alpha   90.00
_cell.angle_beta   90.00
_cell.angle_gamma   90.00
#
_symmetry.space_group_name_H-M   'P 1'
#
loop_
_entity.id
_entity.type
_entity.pdbx_description
1 polymer ?
#
loop_
_entity_poly.entity_id
_entity_poly.type
_entity_poly.pdbx_seq_one_letter_code
_entity_poly.pdbx_strand_id
1 'polypeptide(L)'
;MALIATRGRSSTNLKDLCGKSCICTESATFSLKVGHLLPFLLKLHAMNIYFCGSTRGGRQDVKIYQKIVKKLQTYGQVLSHDDVSEKGEDALPGGDEAIYDRDMEWLAQSDVVVAEVTQPSFGVGYEIGQAMAMKKKILCLFRPSSGKVLSAMIQRAEGKLGSSIFQVRDYVEEEVEGILENYFGELTKN
;
A
#
# COMPACT_ATOMS: atom_id res chain seq x y z
N MET A 1 -53.52 -26.05 5.21
CA MET A 1 -52.94 -27.38 5.47
C MET A 1 -51.85 -27.16 6.51
N ALA A 2 -52.10 -27.29 7.83
CA ALA A 2 -52.40 -28.52 8.58
C ALA A 2 -51.33 -29.60 8.31
N LEU A 3 -50.65 -30.21 9.28
CA LEU A 3 -50.58 -30.10 10.74
C LEU A 3 -49.48 -31.14 11.20
N ILE A 4 -48.95 -31.03 12.43
CA ILE A 4 -48.47 -32.15 13.31
C ILE A 4 -47.04 -32.70 13.01
N ALA A 5 -46.14 -33.09 13.94
CA ALA A 5 -46.16 -33.44 15.37
C ALA A 5 -44.74 -33.32 15.98
N THR A 6 -44.56 -32.66 17.12
CA THR A 6 -44.43 -33.18 18.51
C THR A 6 -43.07 -33.76 18.94
N ARG A 7 -42.55 -33.15 20.01
CA ARG A 7 -41.51 -33.66 20.92
C ARG A 7 -41.94 -35.01 21.54
N GLY A 8 -40.98 -35.91 21.74
CA GLY A 8 -41.11 -37.08 22.61
C GLY A 8 -39.76 -37.49 23.19
N ARG A 9 -39.56 -37.23 24.47
CA ARG A 9 -38.46 -37.78 25.28
C ARG A 9 -38.99 -39.09 25.88
N SER A 10 -38.31 -40.22 25.68
CA SER A 10 -38.49 -41.39 26.54
C SER A 10 -37.22 -42.24 26.57
N SER A 11 -36.81 -42.55 27.79
CA SER A 11 -35.72 -43.43 28.20
C SER A 11 -36.09 -44.89 28.01
N THR A 12 -35.22 -45.71 27.43
CA THR A 12 -35.17 -47.16 27.72
C THR A 12 -33.75 -47.70 27.56
N ASN A 13 -33.49 -48.71 28.37
CA ASN A 13 -32.20 -49.14 28.88
C ASN A 13 -31.25 -49.81 27.89
N LEU A 14 -29.97 -49.63 28.22
CA LEU A 14 -28.85 -50.51 27.92
C LEU A 14 -29.17 -51.95 28.39
N LYS A 15 -29.01 -52.93 27.49
CA LYS A 15 -28.88 -54.40 27.69
C LYS A 15 -29.78 -55.18 26.74
N ASP A 16 -29.40 -55.21 25.47
CA ASP A 16 -29.52 -56.43 24.68
C ASP A 16 -28.11 -56.78 24.18
N LEU A 17 -27.48 -57.67 24.93
CA LEU A 17 -26.24 -58.35 24.57
C LEU A 17 -26.58 -59.54 23.66
N CYS A 18 -26.03 -59.57 22.45
CA CYS A 18 -25.43 -60.75 21.82
C CYS A 18 -24.83 -60.29 20.49
N GLY A 19 -23.53 -60.08 20.33
CA GLY A 19 -22.49 -61.09 20.45
C GLY A 19 -21.95 -61.38 19.05
N LYS A 20 -20.87 -60.67 18.65
CA LYS A 20 -19.71 -61.12 17.84
C LYS A 20 -19.05 -59.97 17.05
N SER A 21 -17.72 -60.05 17.02
CA SER A 21 -16.71 -59.27 16.27
C SER A 21 -16.54 -57.78 16.60
N CYS A 22 -15.53 -57.52 17.44
CA CYS A 22 -14.76 -56.28 17.44
C CYS A 22 -14.27 -55.95 16.03
N ILE A 23 -14.55 -54.74 15.55
CA ILE A 23 -13.65 -54.01 14.66
C ILE A 23 -13.62 -52.58 15.20
N CYS A 24 -12.48 -52.21 15.79
CA CYS A 24 -12.18 -50.83 16.12
C CYS A 24 -11.91 -50.08 14.81
N THR A 25 -12.75 -49.11 14.45
CA THR A 25 -12.38 -48.08 13.47
C THR A 25 -12.70 -46.72 14.07
N GLU A 26 -11.65 -45.92 14.18
CA GLU A 26 -11.59 -44.63 14.84
C GLU A 26 -12.64 -43.64 14.32
N SER A 27 -13.22 -42.89 15.25
CA SER A 27 -13.93 -41.65 14.97
C SER A 27 -12.96 -40.68 14.30
N ALA A 28 -13.09 -40.50 12.99
CA ALA A 28 -12.43 -39.42 12.27
C ALA A 28 -13.02 -38.08 12.74
N THR A 29 -12.48 -37.53 13.82
CA THR A 29 -12.56 -36.10 14.10
C THR A 29 -11.84 -35.38 12.95
N PHE A 30 -12.62 -34.89 11.99
CA PHE A 30 -12.12 -34.03 10.93
C PHE A 30 -11.79 -32.66 11.54
N SER A 31 -10.63 -32.59 12.19
CA SER A 31 -10.02 -31.34 12.62
C SER A 31 -9.59 -30.60 11.36
N LEU A 32 -10.42 -29.67 10.89
CA LEU A 32 -10.00 -28.68 9.88
C LEU A 32 -8.73 -28.01 10.41
N LYS A 33 -7.57 -28.32 9.85
CA LYS A 33 -6.30 -27.66 10.17
C LYS A 33 -6.37 -26.22 9.64
N VAL A 34 -6.95 -25.32 10.43
CA VAL A 34 -6.93 -23.86 10.20
C VAL A 34 -5.48 -23.33 10.06
N GLY A 35 -4.49 -24.09 10.56
CA GLY A 35 -3.07 -23.72 10.47
C GLY A 35 -2.43 -23.74 9.08
N HIS A 36 -2.98 -24.46 8.08
CA HIS A 36 -2.38 -24.48 6.72
C HIS A 36 -2.87 -23.34 5.83
N LEU A 37 -4.00 -22.69 6.16
CA LEU A 37 -4.45 -21.50 5.45
C LEU A 37 -3.82 -20.21 5.98
N LEU A 38 -3.27 -20.20 7.20
CA LEU A 38 -2.65 -19.00 7.77
C LEU A 38 -1.46 -18.46 6.95
N PRO A 39 -0.53 -19.28 6.42
CA PRO A 39 0.52 -18.76 5.52
C PRO A 39 0.00 -18.35 4.13
N PHE A 40 -1.26 -18.67 3.79
CA PHE A 40 -1.91 -18.26 2.54
C PHE A 40 -2.86 -17.06 2.73
N LEU A 41 -3.38 -16.87 3.94
CA LEU A 41 -4.20 -15.73 4.41
C LEU A 41 -3.35 -14.54 4.83
N LEU A 42 -2.12 -14.77 5.30
CA LEU A 42 -1.02 -13.81 5.20
C LEU A 42 -0.50 -13.81 3.77
N LYS A 43 -1.36 -13.45 2.81
CA LYS A 43 -0.87 -12.62 1.71
C LYS A 43 -0.18 -11.46 2.43
N LEU A 44 1.15 -11.45 2.40
CA LEU A 44 1.95 -10.25 2.59
C LEU A 44 1.17 -9.17 1.82
N HIS A 45 0.51 -8.25 2.53
CA HIS A 45 -0.07 -7.12 1.86
C HIS A 45 1.15 -6.42 1.26
N ALA A 46 1.33 -6.57 -0.05
CA ALA A 46 2.39 -5.88 -0.76
C ALA A 46 2.14 -4.39 -0.49
N MET A 47 3.15 -3.71 0.06
CA MET A 47 3.04 -2.31 0.44
C MET A 47 2.57 -1.48 -0.76
N ASN A 48 1.55 -0.64 -0.57
CA ASN A 48 1.12 0.30 -1.60
C ASN A 48 1.95 1.58 -1.48
N ILE A 49 2.63 1.95 -2.55
CA ILE A 49 3.51 3.12 -2.60
C ILE A 49 2.93 4.11 -3.59
N TYR A 50 2.46 5.26 -3.13
CA TYR A 50 2.08 6.35 -4.04
C TYR A 50 3.32 7.13 -4.44
N PHE A 51 3.61 7.24 -5.74
CA PHE A 51 4.69 8.07 -6.24
C PHE A 51 4.13 9.26 -7.01
N CYS A 52 4.60 10.47 -6.65
CA CYS A 52 4.29 11.69 -7.40
C CYS A 52 5.54 12.50 -7.73
N GLY A 53 5.48 13.14 -8.89
CA GLY A 53 6.49 14.05 -9.42
C GLY A 53 5.83 15.07 -10.32
N SER A 54 6.50 16.18 -10.61
CA SER A 54 5.92 17.24 -11.45
C SER A 54 5.61 16.71 -12.85
N THR A 55 4.34 16.80 -13.29
CA THR A 55 3.91 16.52 -14.67
C THR A 55 3.66 17.82 -15.46
N ARG A 56 2.60 18.56 -15.14
CA ARG A 56 2.25 19.85 -15.77
C ARG A 56 3.19 21.00 -15.37
N GLY A 57 3.84 20.91 -14.22
CA GLY A 57 4.82 21.91 -13.73
C GLY A 57 6.16 21.87 -14.46
N GLY A 58 6.38 20.87 -15.33
CA GLY A 58 7.63 20.63 -16.05
C GLY A 58 7.98 19.14 -16.05
N ARG A 59 8.40 18.61 -17.21
CA ARG A 59 8.68 17.19 -17.47
C ARG A 59 10.16 16.86 -17.68
N GLN A 60 11.06 17.75 -17.26
CA GLN A 60 12.50 17.60 -17.44
C GLN A 60 13.04 16.35 -16.73
N ASP A 61 12.35 15.92 -15.67
CA ASP A 61 12.82 14.89 -14.75
C ASP A 61 12.15 13.53 -14.97
N VAL A 62 11.38 13.35 -16.05
CA VAL A 62 10.66 12.10 -16.36
C VAL A 62 11.56 10.87 -16.30
N LYS A 63 12.80 10.94 -16.82
CA LYS A 63 13.76 9.82 -16.76
C LYS A 63 14.17 9.47 -15.32
N ILE A 64 14.30 10.47 -14.47
CA ILE A 64 14.62 10.29 -13.04
C ILE A 64 13.44 9.63 -12.34
N TYR A 65 12.21 10.06 -12.65
CA TYR A 65 11.00 9.45 -12.12
C TYR A 65 10.89 7.98 -12.52
N GLN A 66 11.19 7.61 -13.77
CA GLN A 66 11.21 6.20 -14.22
C GLN A 66 12.18 5.37 -13.38
N LYS A 67 13.38 5.91 -13.12
CA LYS A 67 14.39 5.24 -12.28
C LYS A 67 13.87 5.03 -10.85
N ILE A 68 13.27 6.06 -10.26
CA ILE A 68 12.71 5.99 -8.91
C ILE A 68 11.57 4.96 -8.87
N VAL A 69 10.57 5.08 -9.74
CA VAL A 69 9.42 4.15 -9.81
C VAL A 69 9.89 2.71 -9.99
N LYS A 70 10.86 2.45 -10.88
CA LYS A 70 11.42 1.12 -11.08
C LYS A 70 12.06 0.56 -9.81
N LYS A 71 12.73 1.39 -9.02
CA LYS A 71 13.27 0.98 -7.72
C LYS A 71 12.16 0.75 -6.71
N LEU A 72 11.14 1.61 -6.66
CA LEU A 72 10.01 1.47 -5.72
C LEU A 72 9.23 0.17 -5.94
N GLN A 73 9.12 -0.30 -7.18
CA GLN A 73 8.48 -1.58 -7.54
C GLN A 73 9.16 -2.79 -6.88
N THR A 74 10.40 -2.68 -6.38
CA THR A 74 11.04 -3.77 -5.64
C THR A 74 10.55 -3.91 -4.20
N TYR A 75 9.88 -2.87 -3.66
CA TYR A 75 9.37 -2.85 -2.28
C TYR A 75 7.87 -3.09 -2.19
N GLY A 76 7.11 -2.84 -3.25
CA GLY A 76 5.66 -2.93 -3.23
C GLY A 76 4.99 -2.54 -4.53
N GLN A 77 3.65 -2.49 -4.50
CA GLN A 77 2.86 -2.00 -5.63
C GLN A 77 2.97 -0.48 -5.70
N VAL A 78 3.47 0.02 -6.83
CA VAL A 78 3.55 1.47 -7.06
C VAL A 78 2.26 1.95 -7.71
N LEU A 79 1.65 2.97 -7.10
CA LEU A 79 0.52 3.74 -7.60
C LEU A 79 1.09 5.08 -8.06
N SER A 80 1.19 5.27 -9.37
CA SER A 80 1.72 6.48 -9.97
C SER A 80 1.05 6.72 -11.30
N HIS A 81 1.05 7.95 -11.77
CA HIS A 81 0.67 8.25 -13.15
C HIS A 81 1.53 7.43 -14.12
N ASP A 82 0.89 6.73 -15.06
CA ASP A 82 1.57 6.03 -16.16
C ASP A 82 2.26 7.02 -17.14
N ASP A 83 2.07 8.32 -16.92
CA ASP A 83 2.69 9.45 -17.64
C ASP A 83 4.13 9.76 -17.24
N VAL A 84 4.85 8.71 -16.89
CA VAL A 84 6.29 8.65 -17.16
C VAL A 84 6.57 8.39 -18.65
N SER A 85 5.53 8.32 -19.50
CA SER A 85 5.62 8.33 -20.96
C SER A 85 5.36 9.73 -21.55
N GLU A 86 5.91 10.02 -22.73
CA GLU A 86 5.96 11.37 -23.34
C GLU A 86 4.57 12.02 -23.61
N LYS A 87 3.47 11.25 -23.59
CA LYS A 87 2.15 11.71 -24.05
C LYS A 87 1.35 12.51 -23.01
N GLY A 88 1.50 12.25 -21.71
CA GLY A 88 0.85 13.05 -20.67
C GLY A 88 -0.63 12.77 -20.42
N GLU A 89 -1.13 13.39 -19.34
CA GLU A 89 -2.45 13.13 -18.73
C GLU A 89 -3.67 13.55 -19.58
N ASP A 90 -3.47 14.34 -20.65
CA ASP A 90 -4.55 14.94 -21.45
C ASP A 90 -5.29 13.93 -22.36
N ALA A 91 -4.91 12.66 -22.33
CA ALA A 91 -5.47 11.60 -23.18
C ALA A 91 -6.46 10.65 -22.46
N LEU A 92 -6.73 10.87 -21.16
CA LEU A 92 -7.60 9.97 -20.39
C LEU A 92 -9.10 10.24 -20.64
N PRO A 93 -9.91 9.19 -20.91
CA PRO A 93 -11.36 9.32 -20.93
C PRO A 93 -11.86 9.70 -19.53
N GLY A 94 -12.43 10.91 -19.38
CA GLY A 94 -12.96 11.40 -18.11
C GLY A 94 -12.44 12.77 -17.66
N GLY A 95 -11.40 13.30 -18.31
CA GLY A 95 -10.89 14.66 -18.05
C GLY A 95 -10.30 14.84 -16.64
N ASP A 96 -10.21 16.09 -16.18
CA ASP A 96 -9.55 16.44 -14.91
C ASP A 96 -10.25 15.85 -13.67
N GLU A 97 -11.58 15.66 -13.69
CA GLU A 97 -12.33 15.07 -12.57
C GLU A 97 -11.93 13.61 -12.33
N ALA A 98 -11.84 12.81 -13.41
CA ALA A 98 -11.42 11.42 -13.31
C ALA A 98 -9.96 11.27 -12.84
N ILE A 99 -9.10 12.21 -13.20
CA ILE A 99 -7.71 12.27 -12.71
C ILE A 99 -7.72 12.53 -11.21
N TYR A 100 -8.45 13.55 -10.76
CA TYR A 100 -8.54 13.92 -9.35
C TYR A 100 -9.04 12.76 -8.48
N ASP A 101 -10.18 12.15 -8.83
CA ASP A 101 -10.80 11.10 -8.03
C ASP A 101 -9.91 9.86 -7.93
N ARG A 102 -9.29 9.46 -9.06
CA ARG A 102 -8.36 8.33 -9.10
C ARG A 102 -7.14 8.59 -8.22
N ASP A 103 -6.51 9.75 -8.37
CA ASP A 103 -5.29 10.09 -7.63
C ASP A 103 -5.57 10.17 -6.13
N MET A 104 -6.73 10.72 -5.76
CA MET A 104 -7.16 10.74 -4.36
C MET A 104 -7.44 9.34 -3.80
N GLU A 105 -8.04 8.45 -4.60
CA GLU A 105 -8.26 7.06 -4.20
C GLU A 105 -6.92 6.32 -4.02
N TRP A 106 -5.99 6.47 -4.96
CA TRP A 106 -4.66 5.88 -4.86
C TRP A 106 -3.88 6.40 -3.65
N LEU A 107 -3.94 7.71 -3.40
CA LEU A 107 -3.34 8.31 -2.22
C LEU A 107 -3.94 7.73 -0.93
N ALA A 108 -5.26 7.56 -0.88
CA ALA A 108 -5.96 6.97 0.25
C ALA A 108 -5.56 5.50 0.49
N GLN A 109 -5.36 4.72 -0.57
CA GLN A 109 -4.95 3.32 -0.52
C GLN A 109 -3.46 3.10 -0.20
N SER A 110 -2.62 4.13 -0.35
CA SER A 110 -1.18 4.03 -0.13
C SER A 110 -0.80 3.86 1.34
N ASP A 111 0.24 3.07 1.61
CA ASP A 111 0.89 2.98 2.93
C ASP A 111 1.96 4.06 3.08
N VAL A 112 2.64 4.37 1.97
CA VAL A 112 3.77 5.30 1.87
C VAL A 112 3.61 6.18 0.64
N VAL A 113 3.96 7.45 0.78
CA VAL A 113 4.05 8.42 -0.31
C VAL A 113 5.52 8.77 -0.54
N VAL A 114 5.98 8.67 -1.78
CA VAL A 114 7.32 9.10 -2.21
C VAL A 114 7.15 10.21 -3.25
N ALA A 115 7.64 11.41 -2.95
CA ALA A 115 7.48 12.58 -3.80
C ALA A 115 8.84 13.10 -4.28
N GLU A 116 9.02 13.24 -5.58
CA GLU A 116 10.16 13.98 -6.14
C GLU A 116 9.76 15.46 -6.27
N VAL A 117 10.41 16.32 -5.48
CA VAL A 117 9.99 17.71 -5.25
C VAL A 117 10.99 18.74 -5.78
N THR A 118 11.89 18.34 -6.69
CA THR A 118 12.85 19.26 -7.29
C THR A 118 12.16 20.26 -8.21
N GLN A 119 11.25 19.80 -9.08
CA GLN A 119 10.45 20.67 -9.94
C GLN A 119 9.20 21.16 -9.18
N PRO A 120 8.99 22.49 -9.04
CA PRO A 120 7.77 23.01 -8.42
C PRO A 120 6.51 22.57 -9.16
N SER A 121 5.54 22.03 -8.42
CA SER A 121 4.26 21.56 -8.97
C SER A 121 3.13 21.75 -7.96
N PHE A 122 2.04 22.40 -8.39
CA PHE A 122 0.85 22.55 -7.56
C PHE A 122 0.17 21.21 -7.28
N GLY A 123 0.13 20.29 -8.26
CA GLY A 123 -0.41 18.94 -8.07
C GLY A 123 0.35 18.18 -6.99
N VAL A 124 1.68 18.14 -7.09
CA VAL A 124 2.54 17.47 -6.09
C VAL A 124 2.40 18.12 -4.72
N GLY A 125 2.36 19.45 -4.65
CA GLY A 125 2.13 20.15 -3.38
C GLY A 125 0.76 19.84 -2.76
N TYR A 126 -0.28 19.73 -3.58
CA TYR A 126 -1.63 19.36 -3.16
C TYR A 126 -1.67 17.92 -2.63
N GLU A 127 -1.10 16.96 -3.37
CA GLU A 127 -1.02 15.55 -2.97
C GLU A 127 -0.27 15.37 -1.65
N ILE A 128 0.86 16.06 -1.46
CA ILE A 128 1.60 16.04 -0.19
C ILE A 128 0.74 16.58 0.95
N GLY A 129 0.03 17.70 0.73
CA GLY A 129 -0.87 18.27 1.74
C GLY A 129 -1.98 17.30 2.15
N GLN A 130 -2.59 16.62 1.18
CA GLN A 130 -3.60 15.60 1.42
C GLN A 130 -3.02 14.37 2.16
N ALA A 131 -1.83 13.91 1.76
CA ALA A 131 -1.14 12.80 2.41
C ALA A 131 -0.82 13.12 3.89
N MET A 132 -0.42 14.36 4.19
CA MET A 132 -0.20 14.85 5.55
C MET A 132 -1.50 14.81 6.36
N ALA A 133 -2.61 15.27 5.80
CA ALA A 133 -3.93 15.23 6.45
C ALA A 133 -4.39 13.79 6.73
N MET A 134 -4.08 12.86 5.82
CA MET A 134 -4.31 11.42 5.96
C MET A 134 -3.30 10.71 6.88
N LYS A 135 -2.30 11.43 7.42
CA LYS A 135 -1.23 10.90 8.27
C LYS A 135 -0.43 9.77 7.61
N LYS A 136 -0.24 9.85 6.28
CA LYS A 136 0.61 8.91 5.55
C LYS A 136 2.08 9.12 5.91
N LYS A 137 2.88 8.07 5.75
CA LYS A 137 4.35 8.19 5.79
C LYS A 137 4.80 8.80 4.47
N ILE A 138 5.59 9.87 4.53
CA ILE A 138 5.97 10.67 3.36
C ILE A 138 7.49 10.80 3.30
N LEU A 139 8.06 10.48 2.14
CA LEU A 139 9.45 10.75 1.79
C LEU A 139 9.49 11.74 0.62
N CYS A 140 10.04 12.93 0.86
CA CYS A 140 10.32 13.90 -0.19
C CYS A 140 11.80 13.81 -0.61
N LEU A 141 12.03 13.75 -1.92
CA LEU A 141 13.36 13.72 -2.55
C LEU A 141 13.60 15.05 -3.27
N PHE A 142 14.71 15.71 -2.97
CA PHE A 142 15.06 17.01 -3.57
C PHE A 142 16.51 17.00 -4.09
N ARG A 143 16.76 17.60 -5.26
CA ARG A 143 18.11 17.76 -5.84
C ARG A 143 18.57 19.22 -5.71
N PRO A 144 19.41 19.57 -4.71
CA PRO A 144 19.95 20.92 -4.59
C PRO A 144 20.79 21.37 -5.79
N SER A 145 21.44 20.41 -6.48
CA SER A 145 22.25 20.66 -7.68
C SER A 145 21.46 21.18 -8.89
N SER A 146 20.12 21.09 -8.85
CA SER A 146 19.24 21.61 -9.90
C SER A 146 19.24 23.14 -10.02
N GLY A 147 19.79 23.86 -9.03
CA GLY A 147 19.73 25.32 -8.95
C GLY A 147 18.35 25.86 -8.52
N LYS A 148 17.39 24.98 -8.26
CA LYS A 148 16.07 25.35 -7.73
C LYS A 148 16.10 25.43 -6.21
N VAL A 149 15.08 26.06 -5.65
CA VAL A 149 14.91 26.21 -4.20
C VAL A 149 13.67 25.43 -3.77
N LEU A 150 13.84 24.50 -2.83
CA LEU A 150 12.72 23.76 -2.25
C LEU A 150 11.79 24.71 -1.47
N SER A 151 10.49 24.48 -1.57
CA SER A 151 9.49 25.22 -0.79
C SER A 151 9.78 25.15 0.71
N ALA A 152 9.80 26.30 1.37
CA ALA A 152 10.00 26.39 2.83
C ALA A 152 8.93 25.59 3.61
N MET A 153 7.73 25.44 3.05
CA MET A 153 6.64 24.64 3.63
C MET A 153 7.02 23.15 3.69
N ILE A 154 7.58 22.62 2.61
CA ILE A 154 8.03 21.22 2.53
C ILE A 154 9.30 21.03 3.36
N GLN A 155 10.28 21.92 3.20
CA GLN A 155 11.56 21.86 3.92
C GLN A 155 11.39 21.82 5.44
N ARG A 156 10.38 22.52 5.98
CA ARG A 156 10.14 22.62 7.42
C ARG A 156 9.12 21.61 7.95
N ALA A 157 8.44 20.86 7.09
CA ALA A 157 7.39 19.92 7.49
C ALA A 157 7.95 18.79 8.37
N GLU A 158 9.13 18.26 8.06
CA GLU A 158 9.78 17.20 8.87
C GLU A 158 9.95 17.61 10.33
N GLY A 159 10.49 18.81 10.60
CA GLY A 159 10.66 19.31 11.97
C GLY A 159 9.35 19.58 12.72
N LYS A 160 8.21 19.64 12.02
CA LYS A 160 6.88 19.85 12.61
C LYS A 160 6.11 18.56 12.81
N LEU A 161 6.24 17.60 11.89
CA LEU A 161 5.50 16.34 11.90
C LEU A 161 6.28 15.17 12.51
N GLY A 162 7.61 15.28 12.59
CA GLY A 162 8.52 14.24 13.06
C GLY A 162 8.98 13.31 11.93
N SER A 163 10.24 12.90 12.01
CA SER A 163 10.91 12.09 10.96
C SER A 163 10.33 10.68 10.76
N SER A 164 9.50 10.19 11.68
CA SER A 164 8.77 8.92 11.49
C SER A 164 7.59 9.05 10.52
N ILE A 165 7.10 10.27 10.29
CA ILE A 165 5.94 10.55 9.42
C ILE A 165 6.39 11.26 8.15
N PHE A 166 7.28 12.25 8.25
CA PHE A 166 7.65 13.10 7.13
C PHE A 166 9.17 13.28 7.09
N GLN A 167 9.79 12.90 5.98
CA GLN A 167 11.24 13.05 5.77
C GLN A 167 11.50 13.84 4.49
N VAL A 168 12.48 14.75 4.54
CA VAL A 168 13.03 15.40 3.34
C VAL A 168 14.47 14.94 3.18
N ARG A 169 14.81 14.42 2.00
CA ARG A 169 16.16 13.98 1.66
C ARG A 169 16.67 14.74 0.45
N ASP A 170 17.74 15.48 0.67
CA ASP A 170 18.55 16.01 -0.41
C ASP A 170 19.34 14.86 -1.04
N TYR A 171 19.42 14.82 -2.38
CA TYR A 171 20.11 13.75 -3.10
C TYR A 171 20.75 14.22 -4.40
N VAL A 172 21.74 13.44 -4.88
CA VAL A 172 22.15 13.41 -6.28
C VAL A 172 21.68 12.10 -6.93
N GLU A 173 21.49 12.08 -8.26
CA GLU A 173 20.79 11.00 -8.96
C GLU A 173 21.39 9.60 -8.75
N GLU A 174 22.70 9.52 -8.50
CA GLU A 174 23.43 8.29 -8.25
C GLU A 174 23.09 7.67 -6.88
N GLU A 175 22.70 8.50 -5.90
CA GLU A 175 22.46 8.10 -4.52
C GLU A 175 21.02 7.67 -4.25
N VAL A 176 20.10 7.96 -5.19
CA VAL A 176 18.65 7.78 -4.99
C VAL A 176 18.28 6.36 -4.58
N GLU A 177 18.94 5.36 -5.13
CA GLU A 177 18.65 3.97 -4.80
C GLU A 177 19.05 3.61 -3.37
N GLY A 178 20.21 4.09 -2.90
CA GLY A 178 20.68 3.87 -1.54
C GLY A 178 19.81 4.58 -0.50
N ILE A 179 19.30 5.77 -0.82
CA ILE A 179 18.33 6.49 0.03
C ILE A 179 17.05 5.68 0.18
N LEU A 180 16.52 5.15 -0.92
CA LEU A 180 15.32 4.30 -0.90
C LEU A 180 15.56 3.00 -0.12
N GLU A 181 16.70 2.33 -0.32
CA GLU A 181 17.08 1.13 0.43
C GLU A 181 17.11 1.37 1.94
N ASN A 182 17.73 2.47 2.37
CA ASN A 182 17.77 2.84 3.78
C ASN A 182 16.38 3.13 4.32
N TYR A 183 15.58 3.94 3.62
CA TYR A 183 14.24 4.31 4.06
C TYR A 183 13.31 3.10 4.22
N PHE A 184 13.20 2.24 3.19
CA PHE A 184 12.35 1.05 3.27
C PHE A 184 12.94 -0.03 4.20
N GLY A 185 14.27 -0.07 4.37
CA GLY A 185 14.94 -0.91 5.36
C GLY A 185 14.64 -0.50 6.81
N GLU A 186 14.39 0.79 7.08
CA GLU A 186 13.92 1.27 8.39
C GLU A 186 12.43 0.99 8.60
N LEU A 187 11.62 1.12 7.55
CA LEU A 187 10.18 0.86 7.63
C LEU A 187 9.82 -0.59 7.97
N THR A 188 10.66 -1.54 7.55
CA THR A 188 10.44 -2.98 7.77
C THR A 188 10.91 -3.48 9.15
N LYS A 189 11.70 -2.67 9.87
CA LYS A 189 12.20 -2.99 11.21
C LYS A 189 11.26 -2.57 12.34
N ASN A 190 10.29 -1.71 12.03
CA ASN A 190 9.32 -1.11 12.96
C ASN A 190 7.93 -1.73 12.77
#